data_AF-X0SF72-F1
#
_entry.id   AF-X0SF72-F1
#
_cell.length_a   1.000
_cell.length_b   1.000
_cell.length_c   1.000
_cell.angle_alpha   90.00
_cell.angle_beta   90.00
_cell.angle_gamma   90.00
#
_symmetry.space_group_name_H-M   'P 1'
#
loop_
_entity.id
_entity.type
_entity.pdbx_description
1 polymer ?
#
loop_
_entity_poly.entity_id
_entity_poly.type
_entity_poly.pdbx_seq_one_letter_code
_entity_poly.pdbx_strand_id
1 'polypeptide(L)'
;MLINSSTLISDNIAELLVKILEFTRNRHQVLAENISNINEAGFVPKDLAVDEFAGLMDGAIDEHQQSRRLVLYDTENFKFG
;
A
#
# COMPACT_ATOMS: atom_id res chain seq x y z
N MET A 1 -8.30 31.20 6.70
CA MET A 1 -9.20 30.05 6.54
C MET A 1 -8.70 28.99 7.52
N LEU A 2 -9.45 28.70 8.59
CA LEU A 2 -9.01 27.71 9.59
C LEU A 2 -9.21 26.32 8.98
N ILE A 3 -8.12 25.57 8.85
CA ILE A 3 -8.19 24.19 8.38
C ILE A 3 -8.85 23.36 9.49
N ASN A 4 -9.96 22.71 9.17
CA ASN A 4 -10.68 21.88 10.11
C ASN A 4 -9.94 20.55 10.28
N SER A 5 -9.57 20.19 11.51
CA SER A 5 -8.82 18.96 11.79
C SER A 5 -9.59 17.69 11.40
N SER A 6 -10.92 17.72 11.35
CA SER A 6 -11.73 16.58 10.92
C SER A 6 -11.64 16.32 9.40
N THR A 7 -11.49 17.36 8.57
CA THR A 7 -11.34 17.17 7.12
C THR A 7 -9.95 16.62 6.79
N LEU A 8 -8.90 17.12 7.44
CA LEU A 8 -7.54 16.57 7.33
C LEU A 8 -7.47 15.07 7.69
N ILE A 9 -8.14 14.65 8.76
CA ILE A 9 -8.18 13.23 9.16
C ILE A 9 -8.92 12.38 8.11
N SER A 10 -10.02 12.89 7.56
CA SER A 10 -10.77 12.18 6.51
C SER A 10 -9.94 12.04 5.23
N ASP A 11 -9.21 13.09 4.85
CA ASP A 11 -8.35 13.08 3.66
C ASP A 11 -7.20 12.09 3.83
N ASN A 12 -6.57 12.04 5.01
CA ASN A 12 -5.51 11.10 5.35
C ASN A 12 -5.97 9.63 5.28
N ILE A 13 -7.19 9.33 5.75
CA ILE A 13 -7.73 7.97 5.71
C ILE A 13 -8.10 7.57 4.27
N ALA A 14 -8.66 8.50 3.49
CA ALA A 14 -8.97 8.26 2.09
C ALA A 14 -7.70 7.93 1.28
N GLU A 15 -6.61 8.65 1.52
CA GLU A 15 -5.31 8.39 0.90
C GLU A 15 -4.78 6.99 1.25
N LEU A 16 -4.84 6.59 2.53
CA LEU A 16 -4.45 5.24 2.95
C LEU A 16 -5.26 4.15 2.22
N LEU A 17 -6.58 4.32 2.14
CA LEU A 17 -7.46 3.38 1.44
C LEU A 17 -7.12 3.29 -0.05
N VAL A 18 -6.76 4.41 -0.69
CA VAL A 18 -6.29 4.41 -2.08
C VAL A 18 -5.01 3.59 -2.22
N LYS A 19 -4.04 3.74 -1.32
CA LYS A 19 -2.79 2.94 -1.35
C LYS A 19 -3.03 1.45 -1.16
N ILE A 20 -3.96 1.06 -0.28
CA ILE A 20 -4.37 -0.34 -0.11
C ILE A 20 -4.99 -0.89 -1.40
N LEU A 21 -5.86 -0.12 -2.06
CA LEU A 21 -6.48 -0.52 -3.32
C LEU A 21 -5.46 -0.65 -4.46
N GLU A 22 -4.51 0.29 -4.56
CA GLU A 22 -3.42 0.24 -5.54
C GLU A 22 -2.56 -1.00 -5.34
N PHE A 23 -2.12 -1.29 -4.11
CA PHE A 23 -1.36 -2.49 -3.81
C PHE A 23 -2.13 -3.77 -4.16
N THR A 24 -3.40 -3.84 -3.77
CA THR A 24 -4.25 -5.01 -4.02
C THR A 24 -4.40 -5.27 -5.52
N ARG A 25 -4.59 -4.23 -6.33
CA ARG A 25 -4.67 -4.32 -7.80
C ARG A 25 -3.36 -4.82 -8.41
N ASN A 26 -2.23 -4.26 -7.96
CA ASN A 26 -0.91 -4.69 -8.43
C ASN A 26 -0.64 -6.15 -8.09
N ARG A 27 -0.99 -6.57 -6.87
CA ARG A 27 -0.84 -7.97 -6.43
C ARG A 27 -1.70 -8.91 -7.26
N HIS A 28 -2.95 -8.53 -7.52
CA HIS A 28 -3.85 -9.30 -8.37
C HIS A 28 -3.26 -9.48 -9.77
N GLN A 29 -2.71 -8.43 -10.39
CA GLN A 29 -2.07 -8.52 -11.70
C GLN A 29 -0.88 -9.49 -11.68
N VAL A 30 0.02 -9.38 -10.70
CA VAL A 30 1.17 -10.29 -10.54
C VAL A 30 0.70 -11.74 -10.41
N LEU A 31 -0.34 -12.00 -9.61
CA LEU A 31 -0.89 -13.35 -9.45
C LEU A 31 -1.50 -13.87 -10.75
N ALA A 32 -2.26 -13.04 -11.49
CA ALA A 32 -2.84 -13.42 -12.77
C ALA A 32 -1.77 -13.75 -13.82
N GLU A 33 -0.70 -12.96 -13.89
CA GLU A 33 0.47 -13.23 -14.75
C GLU A 33 1.12 -14.56 -14.35
N ASN A 34 1.35 -14.79 -13.05
CA ASN A 34 1.96 -16.02 -12.57
C ASN A 34 1.12 -17.25 -12.93
N ILE A 35 -0.19 -17.21 -12.70
CA ILE A 35 -1.10 -18.32 -13.00
C ILE A 35 -1.12 -18.61 -14.51
N SER A 36 -1.13 -17.57 -15.35
CA SER A 36 -1.22 -17.73 -16.80
C SER A 36 0.04 -18.36 -17.40
N ASN A 37 1.21 -18.02 -16.85
CA ASN A 37 2.50 -18.42 -17.43
C ASN A 37 3.20 -19.57 -16.69
N ILE A 38 2.60 -20.12 -15.62
CA ILE A 38 3.26 -21.13 -14.76
C ILE A 38 3.74 -22.38 -15.51
N ASN A 39 3.10 -22.72 -16.63
CA ASN A 39 3.45 -23.88 -17.45
C ASN A 39 4.44 -23.55 -18.59
N GLU A 40 4.82 -22.29 -18.75
CA GLU A 40 5.79 -21.88 -19.76
C GLU A 40 7.21 -22.26 -19.33
N ALA A 41 7.96 -22.86 -20.26
CA ALA A 41 9.32 -23.33 -19.96
C ALA A 41 10.24 -22.15 -19.61
N GLY A 42 10.84 -22.21 -18.43
CA GLY A 42 11.74 -21.17 -17.92
C GLY A 42 11.05 -19.95 -17.30
N PHE A 43 9.72 -19.98 -17.12
CA PHE A 43 9.02 -18.92 -16.40
C PHE A 43 9.40 -18.89 -14.91
N VAL A 44 9.62 -17.68 -14.38
CA VAL A 44 9.90 -17.44 -12.96
C VAL A 44 8.77 -16.57 -12.39
N PRO A 45 7.99 -17.08 -11.42
CA PRO A 45 6.94 -16.32 -10.77
C PRO A 45 7.48 -15.03 -10.14
N LYS A 46 6.74 -13.94 -10.31
CA LYS A 46 7.02 -12.66 -9.65
C LYS A 46 6.30 -12.60 -8.31
N ASP A 47 6.80 -11.80 -7.40
CA ASP A 47 6.10 -11.48 -6.17
C ASP A 47 6.21 -9.99 -5.85
N LEU A 48 5.29 -9.51 -5.02
CA LEU A 48 5.40 -8.19 -4.41
C LEU A 48 5.87 -8.35 -2.97
N ALA A 49 6.52 -7.32 -2.42
CA ALA A 49 6.95 -7.28 -1.03
C ALA A 49 5.75 -7.12 -0.07
N VAL A 50 4.94 -8.17 0.07
CA VAL A 50 3.68 -8.16 0.84
C VAL A 50 3.93 -7.82 2.31
N ASP A 51 4.94 -8.45 2.93
CA ASP A 51 5.23 -8.24 4.35
C ASP A 51 5.70 -6.82 4.63
N GLU A 52 6.47 -6.25 3.70
CA GLU A 52 6.91 -4.86 3.79
C GLU A 52 5.72 -3.90 3.61
N PHE A 53 4.83 -4.15 2.66
CA PHE A 53 3.60 -3.37 2.52
C PHE A 53 2.73 -3.42 3.77
N ALA A 54 2.53 -4.61 4.35
CA ALA A 54 1.77 -4.79 5.57
C ALA A 54 2.40 -4.00 6.74
N GLY A 55 3.71 -4.11 6.92
CA GLY A 55 4.43 -3.35 7.95
C GLY A 55 4.33 -1.84 7.79
N LEU A 56 4.34 -1.34 6.53
CA LEU A 56 4.13 0.09 6.25
C LEU A 56 2.72 0.54 6.64
N MET A 57 1.69 -0.27 6.35
CA MET A 57 0.30 0.04 6.70
C MET A 57 0.09 -0.02 8.22
N ASP A 58 0.60 -1.04 8.89
CA ASP A 58 0.51 -1.18 10.34
C ASP A 58 1.15 0.03 11.03
N GLY A 59 2.37 0.40 10.63
CA GLY A 59 3.05 1.58 11.16
C GLY A 59 2.29 2.89 10.93
N ALA A 60 1.70 3.07 9.74
CA ALA A 60 0.91 4.26 9.42
C ALA A 60 -0.41 4.33 10.22
N ILE A 61 -1.05 3.18 10.46
CA ILE A 61 -2.28 3.09 11.27
C ILE A 61 -1.96 3.36 12.74
N ASP A 62 -0.90 2.75 13.28
CA ASP A 62 -0.48 2.94 14.67
C ASP A 62 -0.13 4.41 14.96
N GLU A 63 0.65 5.04 14.08
CA GLU A 63 0.97 6.47 14.18
C GLU A 63 -0.31 7.32 14.12
N HIS A 64 -1.25 6.99 13.22
CA HIS A 64 -2.52 7.71 13.13
C HIS A 64 -3.36 7.59 14.39
N GLN A 65 -3.40 6.42 15.02
CA GLN A 65 -4.11 6.22 16.28
C GLN A 65 -3.50 7.04 17.42
N GLN A 66 -2.17 7.17 17.46
CA GLN A 66 -1.45 7.87 18.52
C GLN A 66 -1.42 9.39 18.33
N SER A 67 -1.15 9.87 17.12
CA SER A 67 -0.85 11.28 16.85
C SER A 67 -1.89 11.98 15.95
N ARG A 68 -2.88 11.23 15.44
CA ARG A 68 -3.87 11.69 14.43
C ARG A 68 -3.22 12.13 13.11
N ARG A 69 -1.98 11.69 12.86
CA ARG A 69 -1.24 11.94 11.62
C ARG A 69 -1.04 10.63 10.90
N LEU A 70 -1.27 10.64 9.59
CA LEU A 70 -0.89 9.51 8.75
C LEU A 70 0.49 9.81 8.18
N VAL A 71 1.46 8.95 8.46
CA VAL A 71 2.83 9.08 7.96
C VAL A 71 3.15 7.84 7.15
N LEU A 72 3.32 8.04 5.85
CA LEU A 72 3.85 7.05 4.93
C LEU A 72 5.28 7.46 4.57
N TYR A 73 6.15 6.48 4.39
CA TYR A 73 7.53 6.71 4.00
C TYR A 73 7.92 5.78 2.87
N ASP A 74 8.75 6.30 1.98
CA ASP A 74 9.30 5.54 0.87
C ASP A 74 10.24 4.46 1.37
N THR A 75 10.18 3.30 0.72
CA THR A 75 11.11 2.21 0.89
C THR A 75 11.77 1.86 -0.44
N GLU A 76 12.57 0.79 -0.48
CA GLU A 76 13.11 0.28 -1.73
C GLU A 76 11.99 -0.16 -2.68
N ASN A 77 10.96 -0.83 -2.16
CA ASN A 77 9.89 -1.44 -2.95
C ASN A 77 8.62 -0.58 -3.09
N PHE A 78 8.41 0.41 -2.22
CA PHE A 78 7.21 1.26 -2.23
C PHE A 78 7.58 2.75 -2.27
N LYS A 79 6.93 3.49 -3.18
CA LYS A 79 7.05 4.94 -3.32
C LYS A 79 5.68 5.59 -3.15
N PHE A 80 5.56 6.46 -2.16
CA PHE A 80 4.32 7.15 -1.81
C PHE A 80 4.27 8.59 -2.35
N GLY A 81 5.44 9.19 -2.61
CA GLY A 81 5.58 10.51 -3.24
C GLY A 81 6.02 11.60 -2.28
#